data_AF-A0A2S7YLZ9-F1
#
_entry.id   AF-A0A2S7YLZ9-F1
#
_cell.length_a   1.000
_cell.length_b   1.000
_cell.length_c   1.000
_cell.angle_alpha   90.00
_cell.angle_beta   90.00
_cell.angle_gamma   90.00
#
_symmetry.space_group_name_H-M   'P 1'
#
loop_
_entity.id
_entity.type
_entity.pdbx_description
1 polymer ?
#
loop_
_entity_poly.entity_id
_entity_poly.type
_entity_poly.pdbx_seq_one_letter_code
_entity_poly.pdbx_strand_id
1 'polypeptide(L)'
;MVSVISALRNMEHELGPMEWNKRAERRMDWQTTTGNNKSDTPATRRPFRHQRTHVLAVDLLNPSAASEAKKHKLKTLVPAPRSFFMDVKCPGCFVITTVFSHAQTVVICQGCTTVLCQPTGGKARLTEGCSFRRK
;
A
#
# COMPACT_ATOMS: atom_id res chain seq x y z
N MET A 1 44.65 32.80 26.06
CA MET A 1 44.23 32.09 24.84
C MET A 1 43.29 30.93 25.19
N VAL A 2 42.09 31.21 25.72
CA VAL A 2 41.12 30.14 26.05
C VAL A 2 39.67 30.49 25.67
N SER A 3 39.42 31.60 24.98
CA SER A 3 38.05 32.11 24.75
C SER A 3 37.50 31.97 23.33
N VAL A 4 38.14 31.21 22.42
CA VAL A 4 37.65 31.08 21.02
C VAL A 4 37.08 29.68 20.72
N ILE A 5 37.34 28.67 21.56
CA ILE A 5 36.92 27.28 21.29
C ILE A 5 35.47 27.01 21.73
N SER A 6 34.83 27.89 22.52
CA SER A 6 33.45 27.66 23.00
C SER A 6 32.34 28.18 22.07
N ALA A 7 32.66 29.02 21.09
CA ALA A 7 31.67 29.63 20.20
C ALA A 7 31.32 28.81 18.95
N LEU A 8 32.09 27.75 18.63
CA LEU A 8 31.89 26.90 17.44
C LEU A 8 31.29 25.52 17.79
N ARG A 9 30.41 25.46 18.79
CA ARG A 9 29.72 24.23 19.18
C ARG A 9 28.22 24.40 19.42
N ASN A 10 27.61 25.45 18.84
CA ASN A 10 26.22 25.82 19.12
C ASN A 10 25.38 26.16 17.87
N MET A 11 25.72 25.67 16.67
CA MET A 11 24.97 26.01 15.45
C MET A 11 24.70 24.84 14.46
N GLU A 12 24.75 23.58 14.89
CA GLU A 12 24.41 22.44 14.02
C GLU A 12 23.24 21.57 14.54
N HIS A 13 22.46 22.08 15.51
CA HIS A 13 21.44 21.28 16.19
C HIS A 13 19.98 21.68 15.92
N GLU A 14 19.70 22.44 14.85
CA GLU A 14 18.34 22.92 14.56
C GLU A 14 17.94 22.71 13.10
N LEU A 15 18.18 21.52 12.55
CA LEU A 15 17.37 21.01 11.44
C LEU A 15 17.06 19.53 11.69
N GLY A 16 16.09 19.31 12.57
CA GLY A 16 15.63 17.98 12.93
C GLY A 16 15.09 17.19 11.71
N PRO A 17 15.23 15.85 11.70
CA PRO A 17 14.76 14.96 10.63
C PRO A 17 13.23 14.95 10.40
N MET A 18 12.45 15.78 11.11
CA MET A 18 11.00 15.85 10.99
C MET A 18 10.49 16.63 9.77
N GLU A 19 11.27 17.54 9.20
CA GLU A 19 10.79 18.35 8.05
C GLU A 19 10.80 17.56 6.73
N TRP A 20 11.73 16.62 6.58
CA TRP A 20 11.77 15.68 5.46
C TRP A 20 10.52 14.76 5.47
N ASN A 21 10.10 14.29 6.65
CA ASN A 21 8.89 13.49 6.83
C ASN A 21 7.61 14.23 6.42
N LYS A 22 7.49 15.53 6.73
CA LYS A 22 6.31 16.34 6.35
C LYS A 22 6.23 16.64 4.84
N ARG A 23 7.36 16.70 4.13
CA ARG A 23 7.39 16.83 2.66
C ARG A 23 7.13 15.50 1.97
N ALA A 24 7.60 14.40 2.55
CA ALA A 24 7.32 13.04 2.10
C ALA A 24 5.83 12.67 2.29
N GLU A 25 5.21 13.00 3.42
CA GLU A 25 3.78 12.75 3.68
C GLU A 25 2.83 13.48 2.69
N ARG A 26 3.20 14.67 2.19
CA ARG A 26 2.37 15.44 1.24
C ARG A 26 2.33 14.89 -0.18
N ARG A 27 3.26 13.99 -0.56
CA ARG A 27 3.28 13.32 -1.89
C ARG A 27 2.69 11.91 -1.83
N MET A 28 2.17 11.49 -0.68
CA MET A 28 1.75 10.11 -0.41
C MET A 28 0.22 10.01 -0.34
N ASP A 29 -0.38 9.45 -1.38
CA ASP A 29 -1.81 9.11 -1.40
C ASP A 29 -2.07 7.90 -0.49
N TRP A 30 -2.24 8.17 0.81
CA TRP A 30 -2.70 7.19 1.78
C TRP A 30 -4.12 6.72 1.42
N GLN A 31 -4.29 5.41 1.21
CA GLN A 31 -5.63 4.85 1.00
C GLN A 31 -6.30 4.65 2.36
N THR A 32 -7.44 5.29 2.56
CA THR A 32 -8.28 5.08 3.73
C THR A 32 -9.12 3.82 3.54
N THR A 33 -9.32 3.06 4.61
CA THR A 33 -10.28 1.96 4.65
C THR A 33 -11.71 2.51 4.73
N THR A 34 -12.16 3.26 3.72
CA THR A 34 -13.57 3.63 3.62
C THR A 34 -14.35 2.45 3.06
N GLY A 35 -15.18 1.83 3.89
CA GLY A 35 -16.24 0.96 3.40
C GLY A 35 -17.17 1.76 2.50
N ASN A 36 -17.25 1.41 1.22
CA ASN A 36 -18.35 1.84 0.38
C ASN A 36 -18.57 0.87 -0.78
N ASN A 37 -19.70 0.17 -0.70
CA ASN A 37 -20.42 -0.33 -1.86
C ASN A 37 -20.80 0.88 -2.72
N LYS A 38 -20.25 0.98 -3.93
CA LYS A 38 -20.90 1.71 -5.02
C LYS A 38 -21.09 0.76 -6.19
N SER A 39 -22.29 0.18 -6.18
CA SER A 39 -22.98 -0.38 -7.32
C SER A 39 -22.96 0.58 -8.51
N ASP A 40 -22.59 0.02 -9.65
CA ASP A 40 -23.32 0.09 -10.92
C ASP A 40 -24.02 1.41 -11.28
N THR A 41 -23.49 2.11 -12.28
CA THR A 41 -24.32 2.77 -13.29
C THR A 41 -23.72 2.53 -14.68
N PRO A 42 -24.35 1.75 -15.57
CA PRO A 42 -23.95 1.66 -16.97
C PRO A 42 -24.68 2.75 -17.76
N ALA A 43 -24.04 3.88 -17.99
CA ALA A 43 -24.54 4.90 -18.90
C ALA A 43 -24.01 4.64 -20.32
N THR A 44 -24.88 4.04 -21.14
CA THR A 44 -25.17 4.43 -22.53
C THR A 44 -24.00 4.69 -23.48
N ARG A 45 -23.71 3.70 -24.34
CA ARG A 45 -23.80 3.75 -25.81
C ARG A 45 -23.44 2.37 -26.35
N ARG A 46 -24.37 1.71 -27.04
CA ARG A 46 -24.10 0.47 -27.78
C ARG A 46 -23.70 0.84 -29.21
N PRO A 47 -22.42 0.70 -29.61
CA PRO A 47 -22.11 0.47 -31.01
C PRO A 47 -21.98 -1.04 -31.22
N PHE A 48 -22.81 -1.55 -32.13
CA PHE A 48 -22.66 -2.78 -32.92
C PHE A 48 -22.01 -4.01 -32.26
N ARG A 49 -22.86 -5.03 -32.09
CA ARG A 49 -22.57 -6.46 -31.96
C ARG A 49 -21.19 -6.83 -32.52
N HIS A 50 -20.18 -6.88 -31.65
CA HIS A 50 -18.89 -7.46 -31.99
C HIS A 50 -19.13 -8.94 -32.29
N GLN A 51 -18.93 -9.32 -33.54
CA GLN A 51 -18.86 -10.72 -33.95
C GLN A 51 -17.81 -11.38 -33.05
N ARG A 52 -18.15 -12.52 -32.43
CA ARG A 52 -17.18 -13.34 -31.71
C ARG A 52 -16.14 -13.80 -32.73
N THR A 53 -15.03 -13.06 -32.84
CA THR A 53 -13.84 -13.54 -33.51
C THR A 53 -13.31 -14.69 -32.66
N HIS A 54 -13.49 -15.91 -33.16
CA HIS A 54 -12.77 -17.06 -32.62
C HIS A 54 -11.28 -16.78 -32.86
N VAL A 55 -10.55 -16.48 -31.79
CA VAL A 55 -9.14 -16.11 -31.85
C VAL A 55 -8.35 -17.38 -32.18
N LEU A 56 -7.86 -17.51 -33.41
CA LEU A 56 -7.21 -18.72 -33.93
C LEU A 56 -5.80 -18.95 -33.35
N ALA A 57 -5.21 -17.98 -32.65
CA ALA A 57 -3.96 -18.13 -31.92
C ALA A 57 -3.91 -17.21 -30.69
N VAL A 58 -3.72 -17.77 -29.49
CA VAL A 58 -3.44 -17.01 -28.27
C VAL A 58 -1.94 -16.80 -28.18
N ASP A 59 -1.48 -15.54 -28.14
CA ASP A 59 -0.07 -15.22 -27.88
C ASP A 59 0.29 -15.67 -26.45
N LEU A 60 1.07 -16.74 -26.37
CA LEU A 60 1.53 -17.37 -25.13
C LEU A 60 2.77 -16.68 -24.56
N LEU A 61 3.56 -16.00 -25.39
CA LEU A 61 4.80 -15.34 -24.99
C LEU A 61 4.53 -13.95 -24.41
N ASN A 62 3.52 -13.24 -24.93
CA ASN A 62 3.15 -11.91 -24.45
C ASN A 62 1.66 -11.85 -24.06
N PRO A 63 1.26 -12.55 -22.99
CA PRO A 63 -0.11 -12.47 -22.48
C PRO A 63 -0.45 -11.06 -22.00
N SER A 64 -1.71 -10.63 -22.18
CA SER A 64 -2.17 -9.35 -21.62
C SER A 64 -2.18 -9.37 -20.09
N ALA A 65 -1.92 -8.23 -19.44
CA ALA A 65 -1.90 -8.11 -17.97
C ALA A 65 -3.21 -8.59 -17.30
N ALA A 66 -4.36 -8.36 -17.95
CA ALA A 66 -5.66 -8.85 -17.48
C ALA A 66 -5.76 -10.38 -17.49
N SER A 67 -5.12 -11.04 -18.47
CA SER A 67 -5.09 -12.50 -18.54
C SER A 67 -4.15 -13.12 -17.50
N GLU A 68 -3.03 -12.46 -17.18
CA GLU A 68 -2.10 -12.93 -16.15
C GLU A 68 -2.67 -12.79 -14.74
N ALA A 69 -3.38 -11.71 -14.44
CA ALA A 69 -4.01 -11.48 -13.13
C ALA A 69 -5.04 -12.56 -12.78
N LYS A 70 -5.74 -13.11 -13.78
CA LYS A 70 -6.75 -14.18 -13.62
C LYS A 70 -6.14 -15.55 -13.38
N LYS A 71 -4.92 -15.81 -13.87
CA LYS A 71 -4.24 -17.10 -13.68
C LYS A 71 -3.91 -17.33 -12.21
N HIS A 72 -3.61 -18.56 -11.81
CA HIS A 72 -3.05 -18.84 -10.49
C HIS A 72 -1.59 -18.37 -10.42
N LYS A 73 -1.08 -17.98 -9.24
CA LYS A 73 0.29 -17.44 -9.05
C LYS A 73 1.43 -18.36 -9.52
N LEU A 74 1.17 -19.67 -9.62
CA LEU A 74 2.12 -20.68 -10.14
C LEU A 74 1.93 -20.98 -11.65
N LYS A 75 0.84 -20.50 -12.25
CA LYS A 75 0.48 -20.72 -13.66
C LYS A 75 0.66 -19.46 -14.51
N THR A 76 1.23 -18.39 -13.94
CA THR A 76 1.67 -17.22 -14.68
C THR A 76 2.93 -17.56 -15.48
N LEU A 77 3.24 -16.78 -16.52
CA LEU A 77 4.42 -17.00 -17.36
C LEU A 77 5.70 -17.00 -16.50
N VAL A 78 5.79 -16.04 -15.58
CA VAL A 78 6.81 -15.98 -14.53
C VAL A 78 6.10 -16.05 -13.17
N PRO A 79 6.48 -16.99 -12.28
CA PRO A 79 5.87 -17.10 -10.96
C PRO A 79 6.32 -15.95 -10.04
N ALA A 80 5.35 -15.34 -9.35
CA ALA A 80 5.60 -14.27 -8.38
C ALA A 80 4.59 -14.30 -7.22
N PRO A 81 4.97 -13.88 -6.01
CA PRO A 81 4.04 -13.77 -4.88
C PRO A 81 3.02 -12.65 -5.11
N ARG A 82 1.78 -12.87 -4.62
CA ARG A 82 0.70 -11.84 -4.63
C ARG A 82 0.60 -11.04 -3.33
N SER A 83 1.43 -11.39 -2.35
CA SER A 83 1.55 -10.69 -1.09
C SER A 83 2.49 -9.49 -1.23
N PHE A 84 2.21 -8.44 -0.48
CA PHE A 84 3.02 -7.23 -0.42
C PHE A 84 3.22 -6.80 1.04
N PHE A 85 4.22 -5.97 1.28
CA PHE A 85 4.37 -5.21 2.51
C PHE A 85 3.66 -3.87 2.36
N MET A 86 3.02 -3.43 3.44
CA MET A 86 2.32 -2.16 3.48
C MET A 86 2.73 -1.37 4.71
N ASP A 87 2.80 -0.06 4.55
CA ASP A 87 2.95 0.87 5.65
C ASP A 87 1.54 1.18 6.16
N VAL A 88 1.25 0.95 7.44
CA VAL A 88 -0.04 1.23 8.08
C VAL A 88 0.16 2.36 9.08
N LYS A 89 -0.68 3.40 8.99
CA LYS A 89 -0.67 4.54 9.91
C LYS A 89 -1.71 4.31 11.02
N CYS A 90 -1.28 4.35 12.30
CA CYS A 90 -2.20 4.29 13.45
C CYS A 90 -3.05 5.59 13.48
N PRO A 91 -4.38 5.51 13.68
CA PRO A 91 -5.23 6.70 13.80
C PRO A 91 -4.96 7.52 15.07
N GLY A 92 -4.38 6.92 16.11
CA GLY A 92 -4.08 7.61 17.38
C GLY A 92 -2.68 8.24 17.45
N CYS A 93 -1.63 7.45 17.23
CA CYS A 93 -0.25 7.91 17.41
C CYS A 93 0.42 8.41 16.12
N PHE A 94 -0.23 8.28 14.96
CA PHE A 94 0.31 8.62 13.63
C PHE A 94 1.64 7.95 13.26
N VAL A 95 2.10 7.00 14.07
CA VAL A 95 3.27 6.16 13.79
C VAL A 95 2.96 5.22 12.63
N ILE A 96 3.90 5.12 11.70
CA ILE A 96 3.84 4.25 10.55
C ILE A 96 4.51 2.91 10.92
N THR A 97 3.77 1.82 10.78
CA THR A 97 4.29 0.46 11.02
C THR A 97 4.21 -0.34 9.73
N THR A 98 5.30 -1.01 9.35
CA THR A 98 5.31 -1.93 8.21
C THR A 98 4.63 -3.24 8.58
N VAL A 99 3.58 -3.60 7.87
CA VAL A 99 2.77 -4.79 8.09
C VAL A 99 2.76 -5.64 6.82
N PHE A 100 2.80 -6.96 6.98
CA PHE A 100 2.64 -7.89 5.86
C PHE A 100 1.16 -8.08 5.52
N SER A 101 0.82 -8.05 4.22
CA SER A 101 -0.57 -8.16 3.74
C SER A 101 -1.33 -9.41 4.20
N HIS A 102 -0.66 -10.53 4.47
CA HIS A 102 -1.24 -11.78 4.96
C HIS A 102 -0.66 -12.13 6.34
N ALA A 103 -0.53 -11.15 7.23
CA ALA A 103 -0.02 -11.37 8.57
C ALA A 103 -0.85 -12.44 9.31
N GLN A 104 -0.17 -13.43 9.88
CA GLN A 104 -0.78 -14.50 10.68
C GLN A 104 -0.96 -14.10 12.14
N THR A 105 -0.20 -13.11 12.62
CA THR A 105 -0.27 -12.60 13.98
C THR A 105 -1.03 -11.28 14.03
N VAL A 106 -1.64 -11.01 15.18
CA VAL A 106 -2.23 -9.69 15.46
C VAL A 106 -1.09 -8.68 15.58
N VAL A 107 -1.11 -7.65 14.73
CA VAL A 107 -0.07 -6.60 14.76
C VAL A 107 -0.55 -5.45 15.62
N ILE A 108 0.26 -5.09 16.61
CA ILE A 108 -0.03 -4.06 17.59
C ILE A 108 0.90 -2.87 17.32
N CYS A 109 0.36 -1.65 17.38
CA CYS A 109 1.20 -0.46 17.26
C CYS A 109 2.06 -0.25 18.52
N GLN A 110 3.32 0.12 18.33
CA GLN A 110 4.27 0.32 19.43
C GLN A 110 3.94 1.53 20.32
N GLY A 111 3.22 2.55 19.81
CA GLY A 111 2.88 3.76 20.57
C GLY A 111 1.50 3.74 21.22
N CYS A 112 0.47 3.29 20.48
CA CYS A 112 -0.94 3.32 20.90
C CYS A 112 -1.38 2.01 21.60
N THR A 113 -0.59 0.93 21.50
CA THR A 113 -0.96 -0.46 21.86
C THR A 113 -2.28 -0.93 21.21
N THR A 114 -2.77 -0.19 20.20
CA THR A 114 -3.97 -0.52 19.46
C THR A 114 -3.65 -1.61 18.44
N VAL A 115 -4.61 -2.50 18.24
CA VAL A 115 -4.55 -3.51 17.18
C VAL A 115 -4.70 -2.84 15.81
N LEU A 116 -3.72 -3.02 14.93
CA LEU A 116 -3.71 -2.48 13.57
C LEU A 116 -4.37 -3.43 12.56
N CYS A 117 -4.14 -4.73 12.73
CA CYS A 117 -4.79 -5.76 11.91
C CYS A 117 -5.04 -7.06 12.67
N GLN A 118 -6.10 -7.75 12.27
CA GLN A 118 -6.45 -9.10 12.71
C GLN A 118 -6.11 -10.12 11.60
N PRO A 119 -5.54 -11.28 11.95
CA PRO A 119 -5.24 -12.32 10.99
C PRO A 119 -6.53 -12.94 10.45
N THR A 120 -6.52 -13.28 9.16
CA THR A 120 -7.60 -14.03 8.49
C THR A 120 -6.99 -15.14 7.63
N GLY A 121 -7.82 -15.99 7.01
CA GLY A 121 -7.34 -16.99 6.04
C GLY A 121 -6.76 -16.40 4.75
N GLY A 122 -6.85 -15.08 4.54
CA GLY A 122 -6.37 -14.38 3.36
C GLY A 122 -5.62 -13.10 3.73
N LYS A 123 -6.05 -11.97 3.16
CA LYS A 123 -5.49 -10.66 3.55
C LYS A 123 -5.91 -10.31 4.97
N ALA A 124 -4.97 -9.81 5.76
CA ALA A 124 -5.23 -9.37 7.11
C ALA A 124 -6.32 -8.28 7.12
N ARG A 125 -7.23 -8.34 8.09
CA ARG A 125 -8.29 -7.35 8.26
C ARG A 125 -7.71 -6.16 9.03
N LEU A 126 -7.60 -5.01 8.37
CA LEU A 126 -7.18 -3.77 9.03
C LEU A 126 -8.30 -3.26 9.94
N THR A 127 -7.93 -2.65 11.06
CA THR A 127 -8.86 -1.95 11.94
C THR A 127 -9.40 -0.71 11.25
N GLU A 128 -10.66 -0.39 11.51
CA GLU A 128 -11.33 0.80 10.98
C GLU A 128 -10.54 2.07 11.33
N GLY A 129 -10.41 2.99 10.38
CA GLY A 129 -9.65 4.23 10.57
C GLY A 129 -8.14 4.11 10.36
N CYS A 130 -7.60 2.92 10.15
CA CYS A 130 -6.21 2.76 9.70
C CYS A 130 -6.10 3.07 8.20
N SER A 131 -5.15 3.93 7.82
CA SER A 131 -4.78 4.16 6.42
C SER A 131 -3.52 3.36 6.07
N PHE A 132 -3.43 2.86 4.85
CA PHE A 132 -2.26 2.09 4.42
C PHE A 132 -1.70 2.54 3.06
N ARG A 133 -0.41 2.25 2.84
CA ARG A 133 0.31 2.45 1.58
C ARG A 133 1.07 1.18 1.22
N ARG A 134 1.11 0.81 -0.06
CA ARG A 134 1.97 -0.29 -0.53
C ARG A 134 3.42 0.19 -0.67
N LYS A 135 4.35 -0.58 -0.12
CA LYS A 135 5.80 -0.32 -0.21
C LYS A 135 6.38 -0.91 -1.48
#